data_AF-W2Q5E8-F1
#
_entry.id   AF-W2Q5E8-F1
#
_cell.length_a   1.000
_cell.length_b   1.000
_cell.length_c   1.000
_cell.angle_alpha   90.00
_cell.angle_beta   90.00
_cell.angle_gamma   90.00
#
_symmetry.space_group_name_H-M   'P 1'
#
loop_
_entity.id
_entity.type
_entity.pdbx_description
1 polymer ?
#
loop_
_entity_poly.entity_id
_entity_poly.type
_entity_poly.pdbx_seq_one_letter_code
_entity_poly.pdbx_strand_id
1 'polypeptide(L)'
;MFLCAVARPRWDATRHRIWDGKIGLWPFAVYEPAERASKNRPAGTLEIKTYSVDREIYRQALCRMVISRIKEVWPSGKRVVLQHDNAKPHVAADDPEVVAACSLGNWNMKICPQPANLPDFNANDLGFFNSLQSLQYKKRAKTIEDLVNNVDSAFKELHYTKLDSVFLTLQSVLQASMRVDGCNKYNIPHLSKDKLRADTGLLLPSLACTEEVYNRAKSFLSSVQLK
;
A
#
# COMPACT_ATOMS: atom_id res chain seq x y z
N MET A 1 -3.91 -14.50 1.88
CA MET A 1 -3.37 -13.15 2.17
C MET A 1 -2.72 -12.60 0.91
N PHE A 2 -2.72 -11.29 0.70
CA PHE A 2 -2.02 -10.66 -0.42
C PHE A 2 -0.97 -9.68 0.10
N LEU A 3 0.20 -9.65 -0.53
CA LEU A 3 1.12 -8.53 -0.44
C LEU A 3 0.73 -7.52 -1.53
N CYS A 4 0.55 -6.26 -1.15
CA CYS A 4 0.15 -5.21 -2.08
C CYS A 4 1.05 -3.99 -1.92
N ALA A 5 1.56 -3.50 -3.05
CA ALA A 5 2.33 -2.26 -3.11
C ALA A 5 1.63 -1.28 -4.06
N VAL A 6 1.43 -0.06 -3.55
CA VAL A 6 0.87 1.07 -4.30
C VAL A 6 1.64 2.33 -3.96
N ALA A 7 1.60 3.30 -4.86
CA ALA A 7 2.13 4.64 -4.66
C ALA A 7 1.16 5.66 -5.23
N ARG A 8 1.38 6.93 -4.91
CA ARG A 8 0.49 7.99 -5.41
C ARG A 8 0.53 8.05 -6.94
N PRO A 9 -0.63 8.01 -7.62
CA PRO A 9 -0.71 8.24 -9.07
C PRO A 9 -0.14 9.59 -9.44
N ARG A 10 0.53 9.68 -10.59
CA ARG A 10 1.16 10.92 -11.05
C ARG A 10 1.38 10.91 -12.55
N TRP A 11 1.62 12.08 -13.12
CA TRP A 11 2.02 12.21 -14.52
C TRP A 11 3.38 11.54 -14.75
N ASP A 12 3.43 10.63 -15.72
CA ASP A 12 4.67 10.05 -16.25
C ASP A 12 5.02 10.80 -17.54
N ALA A 13 5.99 11.71 -17.41
CA ALA A 13 6.43 12.55 -18.52
C ALA A 13 7.06 11.74 -19.66
N THR A 14 7.72 10.62 -19.35
CA THR A 14 8.37 9.76 -20.35
C THR A 14 7.35 9.00 -21.18
N ARG A 15 6.29 8.49 -20.54
CA ARG A 15 5.22 7.73 -21.21
C ARG A 15 4.05 8.59 -21.66
N HIS A 16 4.10 9.91 -21.42
CA HIS A 16 3.05 10.89 -21.74
C HIS A 16 1.65 10.45 -21.29
N ARG A 17 1.56 9.88 -20.08
CA ARG A 17 0.29 9.40 -19.52
C ARG A 17 0.30 9.43 -18.00
N ILE A 18 -0.87 9.25 -17.41
CA ILE A 18 -0.97 9.04 -15.95
C ILE A 18 -0.41 7.66 -15.62
N TRP A 19 0.56 7.61 -14.72
CA TRP A 19 0.95 6.38 -14.02
C TRP A 19 -0.02 6.16 -12.86
N ASP A 20 -0.70 5.02 -12.88
CA ASP A 20 -1.87 4.76 -12.03
C ASP A 20 -1.55 4.45 -10.57
N GLY A 21 -0.26 4.42 -10.21
CA GLY A 21 0.19 4.17 -8.84
C GLY A 21 0.23 2.70 -8.44
N LYS A 22 -0.24 1.77 -9.28
CA LYS A 22 -0.27 0.34 -8.95
C LYS A 22 1.11 -0.26 -9.22
N ILE A 23 1.76 -0.79 -8.17
CA ILE A 23 3.08 -1.43 -8.30
C ILE A 23 2.88 -2.93 -8.49
N GLY A 24 2.14 -3.57 -7.58
CA GLY A 24 1.83 -4.98 -7.68
C GLY A 24 0.94 -5.49 -6.57
N LEU A 25 0.34 -6.65 -6.85
CA LEU A 25 -0.50 -7.42 -5.95
C LEU A 25 -0.08 -8.88 -6.09
N TRP A 26 0.26 -9.50 -4.97
CA TRP A 26 0.81 -10.86 -4.97
C TRP A 26 0.10 -11.72 -3.93
N PRO A 27 -0.62 -12.78 -4.34
CA PRO A 27 -1.18 -13.72 -3.40
C PRO A 27 -0.07 -14.53 -2.74
N PHE A 28 -0.10 -14.63 -1.41
CA PHE A 28 0.66 -15.65 -0.69
C PHE A 28 -0.10 -16.98 -0.75
N ALA A 29 0.01 -17.62 -1.91
CA ALA A 29 -0.59 -18.90 -2.20
C ALA A 29 0.24 -19.66 -3.24
N VAL A 30 0.17 -20.99 -3.22
CA VAL A 30 0.86 -21.89 -4.15
C VAL A 30 -0.11 -22.92 -4.70
N TYR A 31 0.10 -23.37 -5.93
CA TYR A 31 -0.61 -24.53 -6.47
C TYR A 31 0.08 -25.80 -5.98
N GLU A 32 -0.68 -26.67 -5.31
CA GLU A 32 -0.22 -27.98 -4.85
C GLU A 32 -1.18 -29.08 -5.35
N PRO A 33 -0.72 -30.29 -5.66
CA PRO A 33 -1.60 -31.40 -5.98
C PRO A 33 -2.46 -31.80 -4.77
N ALA A 34 -3.76 -32.02 -4.97
CA ALA A 34 -4.65 -32.49 -3.93
C ALA A 34 -4.25 -33.89 -3.46
N GLU A 35 -3.98 -34.05 -2.16
CA GLU A 35 -3.52 -35.31 -1.57
C GLU A 35 -4.61 -36.39 -1.51
N ARG A 36 -5.88 -35.97 -1.46
CA ARG A 36 -7.03 -36.87 -1.32
C ARG A 36 -8.03 -36.61 -2.44
N ALA A 37 -8.61 -37.69 -2.96
CA ALA A 37 -9.74 -37.59 -3.86
C ALA A 37 -10.99 -37.15 -3.08
N SER A 38 -11.82 -36.33 -3.72
CA SER A 38 -13.15 -35.95 -3.24
C SER A 38 -14.16 -36.14 -4.37
N LYS A 39 -15.47 -36.07 -4.05
CA LYS A 39 -16.57 -36.20 -5.02
C LYS A 39 -16.42 -35.25 -6.22
N ASN A 40 -15.79 -34.08 -6.03
CA ASN A 40 -15.66 -33.05 -7.05
C ASN A 40 -14.22 -32.87 -7.56
N ARG A 41 -13.25 -33.65 -7.06
CA ARG A 41 -11.83 -33.44 -7.38
C ARG A 41 -11.02 -34.74 -7.21
N PRO A 42 -10.50 -35.35 -8.28
CA PRO A 42 -9.57 -36.47 -8.18
C PRO A 42 -8.29 -36.10 -7.42
N ALA A 43 -7.67 -37.08 -6.77
CA ALA A 43 -6.34 -36.90 -6.18
C ALA A 43 -5.34 -36.50 -7.29
N GLY A 44 -4.42 -35.60 -6.96
CA GLY A 44 -3.44 -35.05 -7.90
C GLY A 44 -3.90 -33.79 -8.65
N THR A 45 -5.17 -33.38 -8.54
CA THR A 45 -5.64 -32.12 -9.12
C THR A 45 -4.96 -30.93 -8.43
N LEU A 46 -4.35 -30.01 -9.17
CA LEU A 46 -3.74 -28.82 -8.60
C LEU A 46 -4.80 -27.94 -7.91
N GLU A 47 -4.50 -27.54 -6.68
CA GLU A 47 -5.32 -26.66 -5.87
C GLU A 47 -4.48 -25.56 -5.25
N ILE A 48 -5.05 -24.36 -5.16
CA ILE A 48 -4.40 -23.25 -4.49
C ILE A 48 -4.47 -23.47 -2.97
N LYS A 49 -3.32 -23.55 -2.31
CA LYS A 49 -3.19 -23.52 -0.86
C LYS A 49 -2.56 -22.22 -0.39
N THR A 50 -3.05 -21.70 0.73
CA THR A 50 -2.47 -20.53 1.40
C THR A 50 -1.53 -20.97 2.51
N TYR A 51 -0.50 -20.17 2.77
CA TYR A 51 0.46 -20.43 3.85
C TYR A 51 0.64 -19.20 4.72
N SER A 52 1.09 -19.42 5.96
CA SER A 52 1.46 -18.36 6.88
C SER A 52 2.76 -17.72 6.41
N VAL A 53 2.82 -16.39 6.47
CA VAL A 53 4.04 -15.64 6.11
C VAL A 53 4.82 -15.36 7.39
N ASP A 54 6.03 -15.90 7.44
CA ASP A 54 7.02 -15.54 8.44
C ASP A 54 7.92 -14.40 7.93
N ARG A 55 8.91 -14.04 8.74
CA ARG A 55 9.82 -12.95 8.43
C ARG A 55 10.70 -13.22 7.21
N GLU A 56 11.12 -14.47 7.01
CA GLU A 56 11.97 -14.85 5.89
C GLU A 56 11.19 -14.79 4.57
N ILE A 57 9.99 -15.36 4.54
CA ILE A 57 9.09 -15.28 3.40
C ILE A 57 8.79 -13.81 3.06
N TYR A 58 8.51 -12.99 4.07
CA TYR A 58 8.25 -11.57 3.86
C TYR A 58 9.46 -10.82 3.31
N ARG A 59 10.66 -11.06 3.85
CA ARG A 59 11.93 -10.50 3.34
C ARG A 59 12.13 -10.83 1.86
N GLN A 60 12.01 -12.10 1.51
CA GLN A 60 12.17 -12.54 0.12
C GLN A 60 11.13 -11.91 -0.80
N ALA A 61 9.88 -11.81 -0.36
CA ALA A 61 8.82 -11.15 -1.12
C ALA A 61 9.11 -9.65 -1.31
N LEU A 62 9.60 -8.95 -0.29
CA LEU A 62 10.02 -7.56 -0.42
C LEU A 62 11.14 -7.40 -1.44
N CYS A 63 12.23 -8.17 -1.33
CA CYS A 63 13.38 -8.05 -2.22
C CYS A 63 13.05 -8.43 -3.67
N ARG A 64 12.45 -9.60 -3.86
CA ARG A 64 12.28 -10.22 -5.19
C ARG A 64 11.04 -9.73 -5.92
N MET A 65 10.00 -9.33 -5.19
CA MET A 65 8.71 -8.98 -5.79
C MET A 65 8.49 -7.48 -5.71
N VAL A 66 8.45 -6.89 -4.51
CA VAL A 66 8.12 -5.46 -4.34
C VAL A 66 9.22 -4.55 -4.88
N ILE A 67 10.45 -4.70 -4.38
CA ILE A 67 11.58 -3.84 -4.75
C ILE A 67 11.93 -4.02 -6.22
N SER A 68 12.02 -5.26 -6.71
CA SER A 68 12.24 -5.52 -8.13
C SER A 68 11.19 -4.82 -8.98
N ARG A 69 9.91 -4.98 -8.63
CA ARG A 69 8.82 -4.37 -9.40
C ARG A 69 8.85 -2.86 -9.39
N ILE A 70 9.17 -2.23 -8.26
CA ILE A 70 9.36 -0.78 -8.18
C ILE A 70 10.40 -0.33 -9.20
N LYS A 71 11.56 -1.01 -9.25
CA LYS A 71 12.62 -0.62 -10.19
C LYS A 71 12.18 -0.68 -11.66
N GLU A 72 11.28 -1.58 -12.00
CA GLU A 72 10.73 -1.74 -13.35
C GLU A 72 9.70 -0.66 -13.71
N VAL A 73 8.80 -0.33 -12.78
CA VAL A 73 7.60 0.48 -13.12
C VAL A 73 7.67 1.92 -12.65
N TRP A 74 8.56 2.26 -11.72
CA TRP A 74 8.61 3.59 -11.13
C TRP A 74 8.84 4.67 -12.20
N PRO A 75 7.99 5.72 -12.26
CA PRO A 75 7.94 6.62 -13.40
C PRO A 75 9.09 7.64 -13.44
N SER A 76 9.67 8.04 -12.30
CA SER A 76 10.72 9.07 -12.28
C SER A 76 11.52 9.10 -10.99
N GLY A 77 12.82 9.44 -11.13
CA GLY A 77 13.78 9.43 -10.03
C GLY A 77 14.06 8.04 -9.48
N LYS A 78 14.90 7.96 -8.45
CA LYS A 78 15.27 6.70 -7.78
C LYS A 78 15.11 6.76 -6.26
N ARG A 79 14.43 7.79 -5.75
CA ARG A 79 14.18 7.98 -4.33
C ARG A 79 12.80 7.44 -3.96
N VAL A 80 12.75 6.43 -3.10
CA VAL A 80 11.48 5.80 -2.68
C VAL A 80 11.52 5.54 -1.18
N VAL A 81 10.41 5.81 -0.50
CA VAL A 81 10.21 5.39 0.88
C VAL A 81 9.15 4.29 0.87
N LEU A 82 9.54 3.10 1.34
CA LEU A 82 8.66 1.95 1.47
C LEU A 82 8.05 1.97 2.87
N GLN A 83 6.75 2.22 2.93
CA GLN A 83 6.00 2.14 4.17
C GLN A 83 5.36 0.77 4.31
N HIS A 84 5.43 0.23 5.52
CA HIS A 84 4.72 -0.98 5.96
C HIS A 84 4.38 -0.85 7.44
N ASP A 85 3.44 -1.65 7.94
CA ASP A 85 3.10 -1.65 9.37
C ASP A 85 4.15 -2.41 10.20
N ASN A 86 3.92 -2.54 11.51
CA ASN A 86 4.80 -3.29 12.41
C ASN A 86 4.30 -4.73 12.68
N ALA A 87 3.67 -5.38 11.69
CA ALA A 87 3.28 -6.78 11.83
C ALA A 87 4.49 -7.67 12.16
N LYS A 88 4.29 -8.71 12.97
CA LYS A 88 5.38 -9.62 13.43
C LYS A 88 6.30 -10.16 12.31
N PRO A 89 5.80 -10.50 11.11
CA PRO A 89 6.65 -10.94 9.98
C PRO A 89 7.48 -9.82 9.34
N HIS A 90 7.20 -8.55 9.62
CA HIS A 90 7.91 -7.47 8.97
C HIS A 90 9.36 -7.37 9.45
N VAL A 91 10.23 -7.04 8.51
CA VAL A 91 11.66 -6.85 8.76
C VAL A 91 11.92 -5.47 9.36
N ALA A 92 13.05 -5.32 10.05
CA ALA A 92 13.50 -4.02 10.52
C ALA A 92 13.92 -3.14 9.34
N ALA A 93 13.93 -1.82 9.55
CA ALA A 93 14.26 -0.85 8.49
C ALA A 93 15.72 -0.97 7.99
N ASP A 94 16.60 -1.52 8.82
CA ASP A 94 18.03 -1.75 8.60
C ASP A 94 18.36 -3.20 8.24
N ASP A 95 17.36 -4.02 7.88
CA ASP A 95 17.59 -5.41 7.44
C ASP A 95 18.59 -5.45 6.27
N PRO A 96 19.75 -6.13 6.41
CA PRO A 96 20.87 -6.00 5.47
C PRO A 96 20.52 -6.39 4.03
N GLU A 97 19.72 -7.45 3.85
CA GLU A 97 19.32 -7.91 2.52
C GLU A 97 18.39 -6.92 1.84
N VAL A 98 17.47 -6.34 2.61
CA VAL A 98 16.54 -5.34 2.07
C VAL A 98 17.25 -4.02 1.78
N VAL A 99 18.18 -3.58 2.63
CA VAL A 99 19.02 -2.39 2.38
C VAL A 99 19.86 -2.57 1.11
N ALA A 100 20.47 -3.76 0.93
CA ALA A 100 21.22 -4.09 -0.27
C ALA A 100 20.31 -4.06 -1.53
N ALA A 101 19.14 -4.69 -1.46
CA ALA A 101 18.15 -4.66 -2.55
C ALA A 101 17.69 -3.23 -2.85
N CYS A 102 17.48 -2.40 -1.83
CA CYS A 102 17.09 -1.00 -1.95
C CYS A 102 18.14 -0.12 -2.64
N SER A 103 19.42 -0.42 -2.43
CA SER A 103 20.54 0.39 -2.92
C SER A 103 21.05 -0.05 -4.30
N LEU A 104 20.83 -1.32 -4.66
CA LEU A 104 21.30 -1.91 -5.91
C LEU A 104 20.84 -1.11 -7.14
N GLY A 105 21.79 -0.70 -7.98
CA GLY A 105 21.53 0.05 -9.22
C GLY A 105 21.39 1.56 -9.01
N ASN A 106 22.11 2.13 -8.04
CA ASN A 106 22.07 3.54 -7.64
C ASN A 106 20.67 3.99 -7.20
N TRP A 107 19.93 3.08 -6.57
CA TRP A 107 18.63 3.39 -5.99
C TRP A 107 18.81 3.96 -4.58
N ASN A 108 17.97 4.92 -4.22
CA ASN A 108 17.92 5.48 -2.87
C ASN A 108 16.56 5.13 -2.28
N MET A 109 16.39 3.86 -1.95
CA MET A 109 15.19 3.36 -1.30
C MET A 109 15.44 3.08 0.16
N LYS A 110 14.42 3.28 1.00
CA LYS A 110 14.48 2.93 2.41
C LYS A 110 13.14 2.46 2.90
N ILE A 111 13.17 1.56 3.88
CA ILE A 111 11.98 1.21 4.65
C ILE A 111 11.73 2.29 5.71
N CYS A 112 10.47 2.65 5.90
CA CYS A 112 10.00 3.50 6.98
C CYS A 112 8.76 2.84 7.60
N PRO A 113 8.91 2.10 8.70
CA PRO A 113 7.78 1.49 9.37
C PRO A 113 6.82 2.58 9.86
N GLN A 114 5.52 2.31 9.79
CA GLN A 114 4.53 3.23 10.34
C GLN A 114 4.50 3.15 11.88
N PRO A 115 4.05 4.19 12.59
CA PRO A 115 3.87 4.10 14.04
C PRO A 115 2.84 3.02 14.42
N ALA A 116 3.02 2.38 15.57
CA ALA A 116 2.12 1.32 16.03
C ALA A 116 0.68 1.83 16.24
N ASN A 117 -0.31 0.97 15.97
CA ASN A 117 -1.75 1.21 16.19
C ASN A 117 -2.35 2.40 15.41
N LEU A 118 -1.73 2.81 14.29
CA LEU A 118 -2.24 3.85 13.38
C LEU A 118 -2.51 3.29 11.98
N PRO A 119 -3.58 2.50 11.77
CA PRO A 119 -3.89 1.91 10.46
C PRO A 119 -4.24 2.98 9.40
N ASP A 120 -4.78 4.11 9.82
CA ASP A 120 -5.11 5.25 8.97
C ASP A 120 -3.89 6.02 8.46
N PHE A 121 -2.69 5.72 8.97
CA PHE A 121 -1.42 6.23 8.44
C PHE A 121 -0.89 5.39 7.29
N ASN A 122 -1.60 4.32 6.90
CA ASN A 122 -1.27 3.46 5.78
C ASN A 122 -2.29 3.62 4.66
N ALA A 123 -1.85 3.97 3.45
CA ALA A 123 -2.76 4.10 2.30
C ALA A 123 -3.51 2.79 2.00
N ASN A 124 -2.90 1.64 2.25
CA ASN A 124 -3.53 0.34 2.03
C ASN A 124 -4.78 0.18 2.90
N ASP A 125 -4.62 0.33 4.22
CA ASP A 125 -5.69 0.15 5.20
C ASP A 125 -6.68 1.31 5.23
N LEU A 126 -6.19 2.55 5.07
CA LEU A 126 -7.01 3.76 5.10
C LEU A 126 -8.13 3.75 4.05
N GLY A 127 -7.92 3.12 2.89
CA GLY A 127 -9.00 3.04 1.91
C GLY A 127 -8.71 2.28 0.62
N PHE A 128 -7.46 1.92 0.31
CA PHE A 128 -7.20 1.17 -0.91
C PHE A 128 -7.81 -0.24 -0.85
N PHE A 129 -7.61 -0.98 0.25
CA PHE A 129 -8.19 -2.31 0.41
C PHE A 129 -9.72 -2.28 0.43
N ASN A 130 -10.34 -1.30 1.10
CA ASN A 130 -11.79 -1.10 1.05
C ASN A 130 -12.29 -0.83 -0.38
N SER A 131 -11.55 -0.04 -1.16
CA SER A 131 -11.87 0.22 -2.57
C SER A 131 -11.77 -1.06 -3.42
N LEU A 132 -10.71 -1.86 -3.22
CA LEU A 132 -10.51 -3.12 -3.91
C LEU A 132 -11.61 -4.14 -3.56
N GLN A 133 -11.93 -4.25 -2.28
CA GLN A 133 -12.96 -5.15 -1.77
C GLN A 133 -14.35 -4.79 -2.32
N SER A 134 -14.66 -3.50 -2.48
CA SER A 134 -15.94 -3.05 -3.06
C SER A 134 -16.15 -3.52 -4.51
N LEU A 135 -15.07 -3.72 -5.29
CA LEU A 135 -15.12 -4.29 -6.63
C LEU A 135 -15.18 -5.82 -6.57
N GLN A 136 -14.35 -6.43 -5.71
CA GLN A 136 -14.32 -7.87 -5.52
C GLN A 136 -15.68 -8.43 -5.08
N TYR A 137 -16.42 -7.74 -4.19
CA TYR A 137 -17.74 -8.18 -3.73
C TYR A 137 -18.82 -8.19 -4.80
N LYS A 138 -18.61 -7.52 -5.94
CA LYS A 138 -19.52 -7.59 -7.10
C LYS A 138 -19.35 -8.90 -7.88
N LYS A 139 -18.34 -9.70 -7.57
CA LYS A 139 -17.98 -10.93 -8.26
C LYS A 139 -18.24 -12.12 -7.36
N ARG A 140 -18.79 -13.20 -7.91
CA ARG A 140 -19.02 -14.45 -7.17
C ARG A 140 -17.70 -15.21 -7.07
N ALA A 141 -17.40 -15.74 -5.89
CA ALA A 141 -16.30 -16.68 -5.67
C ALA A 141 -16.85 -17.93 -4.99
N LYS A 142 -16.57 -19.11 -5.55
CA LYS A 142 -16.91 -20.41 -4.95
C LYS A 142 -15.67 -21.17 -4.51
N THR A 143 -14.49 -20.76 -5.00
CA THR A 143 -13.19 -21.35 -4.68
C THR A 143 -12.18 -20.28 -4.27
N ILE A 144 -11.06 -20.70 -3.68
CA ILE A 144 -9.91 -19.81 -3.40
C ILE A 144 -9.36 -19.22 -4.70
N GLU A 145 -9.34 -19.99 -5.78
CA GLU A 145 -8.90 -19.54 -7.09
C GLU A 145 -9.82 -18.46 -7.66
N ASP A 146 -11.13 -18.62 -7.56
CA ASP A 146 -12.08 -17.56 -7.93
C ASP A 146 -11.81 -16.29 -7.12
N LEU A 147 -11.55 -16.43 -5.81
CA LEU A 147 -11.25 -15.28 -4.95
C LEU A 147 -9.96 -14.59 -5.41
N VAL A 148 -8.89 -15.34 -5.68
CA VAL A 148 -7.62 -14.79 -6.17
C VAL A 148 -7.81 -14.06 -7.50
N ASN A 149 -8.51 -14.67 -8.44
CA ASN A 149 -8.82 -14.08 -9.74
C ASN A 149 -9.70 -12.84 -9.61
N ASN A 150 -10.69 -12.85 -8.71
CA ASN A 150 -11.56 -11.71 -8.48
C ASN A 150 -10.81 -10.51 -7.88
N VAL A 151 -9.87 -10.75 -6.94
CA VAL A 151 -9.03 -9.69 -6.36
C VAL A 151 -8.05 -9.14 -7.40
N ASP A 152 -7.39 -10.00 -8.20
CA ASP A 152 -6.51 -9.57 -9.30
C ASP A 152 -7.26 -8.73 -10.34
N SER A 153 -8.44 -9.19 -10.74
CA SER A 153 -9.30 -8.47 -11.68
C SER A 153 -9.79 -7.13 -11.09
N ALA A 154 -10.18 -7.09 -9.81
CA ALA A 154 -10.51 -5.85 -9.12
C ALA A 154 -9.32 -4.88 -9.06
N PHE A 155 -8.10 -5.37 -8.85
CA PHE A 155 -6.88 -4.55 -8.82
C PHE A 155 -6.60 -3.92 -10.19
N LYS A 156 -6.78 -4.69 -11.27
CA LYS A 156 -6.65 -4.20 -12.65
C LYS A 156 -7.72 -3.16 -12.99
N GLU A 157 -8.98 -3.42 -12.63
CA GLU A 157 -10.13 -2.55 -12.89
C GLU A 157 -10.13 -1.26 -12.08
N LEU A 158 -9.55 -1.26 -10.87
CA LEU A 158 -9.59 -0.10 -9.99
C LEU A 158 -8.89 1.09 -10.66
N HIS A 159 -9.68 2.12 -10.92
CA HIS A 159 -9.22 3.34 -11.57
C HIS A 159 -8.33 4.18 -10.62
N TYR A 160 -7.28 4.79 -11.17
CA TYR A 160 -6.26 5.52 -10.40
C TYR A 160 -6.84 6.62 -9.51
N THR A 161 -7.99 7.21 -9.88
CA THR A 161 -8.63 8.29 -9.12
C THR A 161 -9.03 7.86 -7.71
N LYS A 162 -9.33 6.57 -7.49
CA LYS A 162 -9.60 6.03 -6.15
C LYS A 162 -8.33 6.05 -5.32
N LEU A 163 -7.21 5.58 -5.87
CA LEU A 163 -5.92 5.59 -5.18
C LEU A 163 -5.43 7.03 -4.91
N ASP A 164 -5.55 7.94 -5.88
CA ASP A 164 -5.21 9.35 -5.68
C ASP A 164 -6.07 10.00 -4.57
N SER A 165 -7.35 9.62 -4.48
CA SER A 165 -8.23 10.06 -3.39
C SER A 165 -7.77 9.55 -2.03
N VAL A 166 -7.27 8.32 -1.95
CA VAL A 166 -6.75 7.73 -0.69
C VAL A 166 -5.50 8.49 -0.24
N PHE A 167 -4.55 8.75 -1.15
CA PHE A 167 -3.33 9.50 -0.82
C PHE A 167 -3.62 10.94 -0.38
N LEU A 168 -4.60 11.63 -0.98
CA LEU A 168 -4.98 12.95 -0.51
C LEU A 168 -5.62 12.91 0.89
N THR A 169 -6.43 11.88 1.19
CA THR A 169 -6.95 11.68 2.55
C THR A 169 -5.87 11.31 3.55
N LEU A 170 -4.86 10.53 3.15
CA LEU A 170 -3.74 10.23 4.02
C LEU A 170 -3.08 11.54 4.50
N GLN A 171 -2.88 12.51 3.60
CA GLN A 171 -2.36 13.82 3.99
C GLN A 171 -3.28 14.57 4.96
N SER A 172 -4.61 14.53 4.77
CA SER A 172 -5.53 15.19 5.69
C SER A 172 -5.61 14.50 7.05
N VAL A 173 -5.47 13.17 7.09
CA VAL A 173 -5.35 12.38 8.32
C VAL A 173 -4.09 12.76 9.08
N LEU A 174 -2.95 12.85 8.40
CA LEU A 174 -1.69 13.31 9.02
C LEU A 174 -1.84 14.71 9.62
N GLN A 175 -2.46 15.66 8.89
CA GLN A 175 -2.74 17.00 9.43
C GLN A 175 -3.78 16.98 10.57
N ALA A 176 -4.77 16.10 10.55
CA ALA A 176 -5.73 15.95 11.64
C ALA A 176 -5.06 15.42 12.91
N SER A 177 -4.16 14.45 12.78
CA SER A 177 -3.37 13.93 13.91
C SER A 177 -2.51 15.01 14.57
N MET A 178 -1.94 15.94 13.78
CA MET A 178 -1.18 17.07 14.30
C MET A 178 -2.02 18.02 15.17
N ARG A 179 -3.34 18.09 14.95
CA ARG A 179 -4.25 18.92 15.76
C ARG A 179 -4.59 18.29 17.12
N VAL A 180 -4.38 16.99 17.25
CA VAL A 180 -4.64 16.21 18.46
C VAL A 180 -3.35 15.56 18.99
N ASP A 181 -2.23 16.24 18.76
CA ASP A 181 -0.92 15.93 19.34
C ASP A 181 -0.45 14.48 19.06
N GLY A 182 -0.75 13.99 17.84
CA GLY A 182 -0.35 12.66 17.36
C GLY A 182 -1.30 11.52 17.73
N CYS A 183 -2.42 11.80 18.41
CA CYS A 183 -3.45 10.82 18.72
C CYS A 183 -4.25 10.42 17.46
N ASN A 184 -4.94 9.28 17.50
CA ASN A 184 -5.85 8.79 16.45
C ASN A 184 -7.32 9.18 16.66
N LYS A 185 -7.61 10.08 17.61
CA LYS A 185 -8.95 10.55 17.93
C LYS A 185 -9.32 11.79 17.10
N TYR A 186 -9.61 11.57 15.83
CA TYR A 186 -10.10 12.62 14.92
C TYR A 186 -11.13 12.07 13.94
N ASN A 187 -11.91 12.98 13.36
CA ASN A 187 -12.73 12.67 12.21
C ASN A 187 -11.90 12.81 10.93
N ILE A 188 -12.08 11.88 9.99
CA ILE A 188 -11.43 11.96 8.68
C ILE A 188 -11.98 13.18 7.93
N PRO A 189 -11.13 14.16 7.55
CA PRO A 189 -11.61 15.36 6.87
C PRO A 189 -12.20 15.06 5.49
N HIS A 190 -13.37 15.64 5.20
CA HIS A 190 -13.99 15.60 3.88
C HIS A 190 -13.42 16.73 2.99
N LEU A 191 -12.82 16.36 1.85
CA LEU A 191 -12.08 17.29 0.99
C LEU A 191 -12.78 17.61 -0.34
N SER A 192 -14.06 17.25 -0.51
CA SER A 192 -14.82 17.46 -1.77
C SER A 192 -14.03 17.08 -3.03
N LYS A 193 -13.33 15.94 -2.96
CA LYS A 193 -12.26 15.56 -3.90
C LYS A 193 -12.71 15.49 -5.35
N ASP A 194 -13.96 15.14 -5.60
CA ASP A 194 -14.51 15.06 -6.96
C ASP A 194 -14.61 16.45 -7.59
N LYS A 195 -14.94 17.48 -6.81
CA LYS A 195 -14.90 18.87 -7.27
C LYS A 195 -13.48 19.30 -7.60
N LEU A 196 -12.53 19.07 -6.68
CA LEU A 196 -11.11 19.39 -6.91
C LEU A 196 -10.58 18.72 -8.19
N ARG A 197 -10.98 17.47 -8.43
CA ARG A 197 -10.57 16.71 -9.61
C ARG A 197 -11.16 17.28 -10.89
N ALA A 198 -12.42 17.72 -10.88
CA ALA A 198 -13.04 18.34 -12.04
C ALA A 198 -12.29 19.60 -12.48
N ASP A 199 -11.73 20.35 -11.52
CA ASP A 199 -11.01 21.60 -11.78
C ASP A 199 -9.56 21.35 -12.27
N THR A 200 -8.87 20.32 -11.78
CA THR A 200 -7.41 20.14 -12.00
C THR A 200 -6.98 18.82 -12.65
N GLY A 201 -7.90 17.89 -12.90
CA GLY A 201 -7.61 16.55 -13.43
C GLY A 201 -6.99 15.59 -12.41
N LEU A 202 -5.73 15.80 -12.00
CA LEU A 202 -5.12 15.08 -10.87
C LEU A 202 -5.31 15.90 -9.58
N LEU A 203 -5.48 15.23 -8.43
CA LEU A 203 -5.53 15.94 -7.16
C LEU A 203 -4.17 16.57 -6.82
N LEU A 204 -4.22 17.65 -6.05
CA LEU A 204 -3.04 18.40 -5.60
C LEU A 204 -1.98 17.46 -4.96
N PRO A 205 -0.71 17.51 -5.40
CA PRO A 205 0.36 16.67 -4.86
C PRO A 205 0.58 16.81 -3.35
N SER A 206 0.25 17.99 -2.80
CA SER A 206 0.29 18.25 -1.36
C SER A 206 -0.89 19.13 -0.95
N LEU A 207 -1.53 18.79 0.17
CA LEU A 207 -2.37 19.73 0.90
C LEU A 207 -1.49 20.76 1.60
N ALA A 208 -1.95 22.01 1.60
CA ALA A 208 -1.35 23.04 2.45
C ALA A 208 -1.60 22.68 3.92
N CYS A 209 -0.56 22.77 4.75
CA CYS A 209 -0.68 22.71 6.20
C CYS A 209 -0.71 24.15 6.71
N THR A 210 -1.67 24.50 7.57
CA THR A 210 -1.71 25.86 8.12
C THR A 210 -0.56 26.06 9.09
N GLU A 211 -0.04 27.29 9.13
CA GLU A 211 1.06 27.66 10.02
C GLU A 211 0.70 27.39 11.50
N GLU A 212 -0.55 27.60 11.88
CA GLU A 212 -1.08 27.26 13.20
C GLU A 212 -0.89 25.77 13.54
N VAL A 213 -1.33 24.87 12.66
CA VAL A 213 -1.23 23.41 12.89
C VAL A 213 0.23 22.98 12.96
N TYR A 214 1.06 23.52 12.06
CA TYR A 214 2.49 23.25 12.03
C TYR A 214 3.19 23.71 13.31
N ASN A 215 2.96 24.96 13.73
CA ASN A 215 3.60 25.54 14.92
C ASN A 215 3.14 24.85 16.20
N ARG A 216 1.86 24.47 16.30
CA ARG A 216 1.35 23.65 17.40
C ARG A 216 2.08 22.32 17.48
N ALA A 217 2.12 21.56 16.39
CA ALA A 217 2.79 20.26 16.35
C ALA A 217 4.28 20.38 16.67
N LYS A 218 4.96 21.40 16.14
CA LYS A 218 6.37 21.68 16.43
C LYS A 218 6.60 22.00 17.91
N SER A 219 5.72 22.81 18.51
CA SER A 219 5.80 23.16 19.93
C SER A 219 5.58 21.94 20.83
N PHE A 220 4.61 21.09 20.49
CA PHE A 220 4.39 19.82 21.18
C PHE A 220 5.61 18.90 21.07
N LEU A 221 6.14 18.68 19.86
CA LEU A 221 7.34 17.85 19.69
C LEU A 221 8.56 18.36 20.46
N SER A 222 8.66 19.68 20.66
CA SER A 222 9.74 20.28 21.46
C SER A 222 9.53 20.12 22.97
N SER A 223 8.29 19.90 23.43
CA SER A 223 7.97 19.71 24.85
C SER A 223 8.06 18.26 25.29
N VAL A 224 7.98 17.31 24.36
CA VAL A 224 8.15 15.88 24.65
C VAL A 224 9.63 15.51 24.52
N GLN A 225 10.26 15.06 25.61
CA GLN A 225 11.56 14.39 25.51
C GLN A 225 11.37 13.07 24.76
N LEU A 226 11.83 13.02 23.51
CA LEU A 226 11.94 11.78 22.76
C LEU A 226 12.98 10.90 23.48
N LYS A 227 12.52 9.79 24.06
CA LYS A 227 13.39 8.75 24.62
C LYS A 227 14.08 7.98 23.50
#